data_AF-A0A6N4TF87-F1
#
_entry.id   AF-A0A6N4TF87-F1
#
_cell.length_a   1.000
_cell.length_b   1.000
_cell.length_c   1.000
_cell.angle_alpha   90.00
_cell.angle_beta   90.00
_cell.angle_gamma   90.00
#
_symmetry.space_group_name_H-M   'P 1'
#
loop_
_entity.id
_entity.type
_entity.pdbx_description
1 polymer ?
#
loop_
_entity_poly.entity_id
_entity_poly.type
_entity_poly.pdbx_seq_one_letter_code
_entity_poly.pdbx_strand_id
1 'polypeptide(L)'
;MSEVSLTSVEDIPDNLAEILPVGMIAGGGVAALAMAAVANRKFLAAQPAEQQNSGWQAFHYERISASEFEITGGIADPSSGGKKFHGAHDTVIITEADVLAEMLLMLPPAATTALANATTALAQPVATIQGTNAANVLKVIFTLPDDELGRQRVLRAFQLQADFFGAKVQACSLHDVSALKLD
;
A
#
# COMPACT_ATOMS: atom_id res chain seq x y z
N MET A 1 -2.31 13.69 6.49
CA MET A 1 -1.56 12.62 5.80
C MET A 1 -1.63 11.42 6.71
N SER A 2 -2.46 10.44 6.40
CA SER A 2 -2.58 9.23 7.23
C SER A 2 -1.40 8.34 6.89
N GLU A 3 -0.46 8.18 7.81
CA GLU A 3 0.64 7.24 7.66
C GLU A 3 0.06 5.82 7.63
N VAL A 4 0.18 5.15 6.49
CA VAL A 4 -0.07 3.71 6.40
C VAL A 4 1.10 3.04 7.12
N SER A 5 0.94 2.79 8.42
CA SER A 5 1.89 2.03 9.21
C SER A 5 1.59 0.55 9.04
N LEU A 6 2.63 -0.24 8.71
CA LEU A 6 2.57 -1.69 8.90
C LEU A 6 2.48 -1.96 10.41
N THR A 7 1.42 -2.63 10.84
CA THR A 7 1.18 -2.94 12.26
C THR A 7 1.35 -4.42 12.57
N SER A 8 1.34 -5.27 11.55
CA SER A 8 1.38 -6.73 11.65
C SER A 8 2.05 -7.34 10.42
N VAL A 9 2.61 -8.53 10.57
CA VAL A 9 3.18 -9.32 9.45
C VAL A 9 2.12 -9.66 8.40
N GLU A 10 0.87 -9.81 8.84
CA GLU A 10 -0.31 -10.06 7.98
C GLU A 10 -0.61 -8.89 7.01
N ASP A 11 -0.05 -7.70 7.28
CA ASP A 11 -0.19 -6.53 6.41
C ASP A 11 0.79 -6.55 5.22
N ILE A 12 1.73 -7.50 5.21
CA ILE A 12 2.71 -7.66 4.12
C ILE A 12 2.16 -8.67 3.12
N PRO A 13 2.00 -8.27 1.84
CA PRO A 13 1.46 -9.17 0.84
C PRO A 13 2.47 -10.25 0.47
N ASP A 14 1.97 -11.41 0.05
CA ASP A 14 2.82 -12.50 -0.45
C ASP A 14 3.59 -12.14 -1.73
N ASN A 15 3.08 -11.17 -2.48
CA ASN A 15 3.67 -10.68 -3.72
C ASN A 15 3.24 -9.22 -4.01
N LEU A 16 3.91 -8.58 -4.96
CA LEU A 16 3.64 -7.19 -5.34
C LEU A 16 2.80 -7.07 -6.62
N ALA A 17 1.98 -8.07 -6.97
CA ALA A 17 1.15 -8.03 -8.18
C ALA A 17 0.11 -6.90 -8.18
N GLU A 18 -0.35 -6.50 -7.00
CA GLU A 18 -1.37 -5.45 -6.80
C GLU A 18 -0.79 -4.03 -6.84
N ILE A 19 0.55 -3.86 -6.89
CA ILE A 19 1.17 -2.55 -7.07
C ILE A 19 1.03 -2.10 -8.52
N LEU A 20 0.82 -0.80 -8.74
CA LEU A 20 0.82 -0.24 -10.09
C LEU A 20 2.17 -0.56 -10.77
N PRO A 21 2.19 -0.84 -12.08
CA PRO A 21 3.41 -1.19 -12.78
C PRO A 21 4.41 -0.01 -12.83
N VAL A 22 3.95 1.22 -12.67
CA VAL A 22 4.80 2.43 -12.67
C VAL A 22 4.25 3.39 -11.62
N GLY A 23 5.14 4.07 -10.89
CA GLY A 23 4.70 5.05 -9.92
C GLY A 23 5.80 5.91 -9.31
N MET A 24 5.36 6.96 -8.64
CA MET A 24 6.25 7.83 -7.84
C MET A 24 6.39 7.26 -6.44
N ILE A 25 7.62 7.23 -5.92
CA ILE A 25 7.92 6.75 -4.58
C ILE A 25 7.12 7.52 -3.51
N ALA A 26 7.01 8.84 -3.67
CA ALA A 26 6.31 9.71 -2.71
C ALA A 26 4.81 9.42 -2.57
N GLY A 27 4.18 8.76 -3.56
CA GLY A 27 2.76 8.43 -3.57
C GLY A 27 2.47 6.94 -3.51
N GLY A 28 3.48 6.06 -3.50
CA GLY A 28 3.33 4.62 -3.67
C GLY A 28 3.17 3.83 -2.36
N GLY A 29 2.99 4.50 -1.23
CA GLY A 29 2.79 3.85 0.07
C GLY A 29 4.00 3.06 0.56
N VAL A 30 3.77 2.07 1.43
CA VAL A 30 4.81 1.32 2.12
C VAL A 30 5.70 0.53 1.17
N ALA A 31 5.12 -0.16 0.17
CA ALA A 31 5.89 -0.93 -0.80
C ALA A 31 6.87 -0.03 -1.56
N ALA A 32 6.43 1.16 -1.99
CA ALA A 32 7.31 2.10 -2.67
C ALA A 32 8.39 2.70 -1.74
N LEU A 33 8.09 2.90 -0.45
CA LEU A 33 9.10 3.27 0.55
C LEU A 33 10.16 2.16 0.73
N ALA A 34 9.73 0.91 0.80
CA ALA A 34 10.62 -0.25 0.84
C ALA A 34 11.49 -0.35 -0.42
N MET A 35 10.90 -0.15 -1.61
CA MET A 35 11.65 -0.07 -2.87
C MET A 35 12.73 1.01 -2.82
N ALA A 36 12.40 2.20 -2.32
CA ALA A 36 13.36 3.29 -2.18
C ALA A 36 14.50 2.95 -1.22
N ALA A 37 14.21 2.32 -0.07
CA ALA A 37 15.22 1.91 0.89
C ALA A 37 16.19 0.88 0.29
N VAL A 38 15.66 -0.15 -0.40
CA VAL A 38 16.47 -1.15 -1.10
C VAL A 38 17.32 -0.50 -2.19
N ALA A 39 16.72 0.35 -3.02
CA ALA A 39 17.41 1.01 -4.13
C ALA A 39 18.53 1.93 -3.65
N ASN A 40 18.26 2.76 -2.63
CA ASN A 40 19.28 3.63 -2.03
C ASN A 40 20.46 2.82 -1.50
N ARG A 41 20.20 1.71 -0.78
CA ARG A 41 21.29 0.85 -0.28
C ARG A 41 22.10 0.22 -1.42
N LYS A 42 21.43 -0.32 -2.44
CA LYS A 42 22.13 -0.93 -3.60
C LYS A 42 22.94 0.11 -4.38
N PHE A 43 22.37 1.29 -4.62
CA PHE A 43 23.06 2.39 -5.31
C PHE A 43 24.33 2.76 -4.55
N LEU A 44 24.22 3.12 -3.28
CA LEU A 44 25.35 3.57 -2.46
C LEU A 44 26.42 2.49 -2.32
N ALA A 45 26.04 1.21 -2.18
CA ALA A 45 26.98 0.10 -2.10
C ALA A 45 27.79 -0.12 -3.40
N ALA A 46 27.23 0.25 -4.56
CA ALA A 46 27.90 0.16 -5.86
C ALA A 46 28.83 1.36 -6.13
N GLN A 47 28.71 2.44 -5.35
CA GLN A 47 29.54 3.64 -5.54
C GLN A 47 30.94 3.48 -4.93
N PRO A 48 31.95 4.18 -5.48
CA PRO A 48 33.25 4.34 -4.83
C PRO A 48 33.10 4.89 -3.41
N ALA A 49 34.04 4.56 -2.52
CA ALA A 49 33.99 4.94 -1.09
C ALA A 49 33.71 6.45 -0.87
N GLU A 50 34.23 7.30 -1.75
CA GLU A 50 34.06 8.76 -1.70
C GLU A 50 32.63 9.23 -1.98
N GLN A 51 31.80 8.38 -2.61
CA GLN A 51 30.43 8.67 -3.05
C GLN A 51 29.38 7.84 -2.31
N GLN A 52 29.78 6.98 -1.37
CA GLN A 52 28.87 6.16 -0.54
C GLN A 52 27.95 7.00 0.37
N ASN A 53 28.25 8.28 0.58
CA ASN A 53 27.40 9.22 1.31
C ASN A 53 26.77 10.27 0.39
N SER A 54 26.58 9.94 -0.89
CA SER A 54 25.89 10.85 -1.82
C SER A 54 24.44 11.09 -1.39
N GLY A 55 23.90 12.27 -1.71
CA GLY A 55 22.51 12.62 -1.44
C GLY A 55 21.49 11.98 -2.39
N TRP A 56 21.85 10.86 -3.03
CA TRP A 56 21.01 10.16 -3.99
C TRP A 56 19.75 9.62 -3.32
N GLN A 57 18.60 9.85 -3.94
CA GLN A 57 17.32 9.33 -3.48
C GLN A 57 16.52 8.81 -4.65
N ALA A 58 15.96 7.61 -4.49
CA ALA A 58 14.94 7.06 -5.37
C ALA A 58 13.68 7.93 -5.39
N PHE A 59 13.10 8.14 -6.57
CA PHE A 59 11.86 8.92 -6.73
C PHE A 59 10.82 8.27 -7.65
N HIS A 60 11.22 7.33 -8.51
CA HIS A 60 10.34 6.65 -9.46
C HIS A 60 10.65 5.16 -9.52
N TYR A 61 9.64 4.34 -9.77
CA TYR A 61 9.78 2.92 -10.01
C TYR A 61 8.99 2.48 -11.25
N GLU A 62 9.51 1.48 -11.94
CA GLU A 62 8.86 0.79 -13.05
C GLU A 62 9.07 -0.72 -12.90
N ARG A 63 8.01 -1.50 -13.07
CA ARG A 63 8.05 -2.95 -13.08
C ARG A 63 8.49 -3.43 -14.45
N ILE A 64 9.68 -4.00 -14.52
CA ILE A 64 10.31 -4.44 -15.77
C ILE A 64 10.14 -5.95 -16.03
N SER A 65 9.82 -6.72 -14.99
CA SER A 65 9.48 -8.14 -15.09
C SER A 65 8.51 -8.57 -13.98
N ALA A 66 8.10 -9.83 -13.98
CA ALA A 66 7.21 -10.35 -12.94
C ALA A 66 7.80 -10.22 -11.51
N SER A 67 9.13 -10.16 -11.39
CA SER A 67 9.84 -10.19 -10.11
C SER A 67 10.86 -9.05 -9.94
N GLU A 68 10.92 -8.09 -10.86
CA GLU A 68 11.94 -7.03 -10.84
C GLU A 68 11.35 -5.65 -11.14
N PHE A 69 11.96 -4.67 -10.49
CA PHE A 69 11.65 -3.26 -10.65
C PHE A 69 12.93 -2.50 -11.00
N GLU A 70 12.83 -1.61 -11.98
CA GLU A 70 13.81 -0.56 -12.21
C GLU A 70 13.42 0.67 -11.38
N ILE A 71 14.37 1.17 -10.60
CA ILE A 71 14.20 2.33 -9.74
C ILE A 71 15.04 3.47 -10.26
N THR A 72 14.41 4.60 -10.56
CA THR A 72 15.10 5.83 -10.95
C THR A 72 15.29 6.72 -9.73
N GLY A 73 16.50 7.25 -9.59
CA GLY A 73 16.83 8.23 -8.55
C GLY A 73 17.84 9.26 -9.02
N GLY A 74 18.09 10.24 -8.15
CA GLY A 74 19.04 11.32 -8.40
C GLY A 74 19.34 12.11 -7.14
N ILE A 75 20.18 13.14 -7.27
CA ILE A 75 20.49 14.04 -6.17
C ILE A 75 19.32 15.02 -5.98
N ALA A 76 18.71 14.99 -4.80
CA ALA A 76 17.65 15.93 -4.45
C ALA A 76 18.23 17.32 -4.19
N ASP A 77 17.62 18.36 -4.77
CA ASP A 77 17.97 19.76 -4.51
C ASP A 77 17.29 20.26 -3.22
N PRO A 78 18.06 20.52 -2.15
CA PRO A 78 17.52 20.96 -0.87
C PRO A 78 16.97 22.41 -0.90
N SER A 79 17.29 23.19 -1.94
CA SER A 79 16.89 24.60 -2.04
C SER A 79 15.47 24.81 -2.60
N SER A 80 14.89 23.76 -3.17
CA SER A 80 13.54 23.81 -3.72
C SER A 80 12.51 23.41 -2.65
N GLY A 81 11.45 24.21 -2.47
CA GLY A 81 10.38 23.95 -1.48
C GLY A 81 9.56 22.67 -1.68
N GLY A 82 9.96 21.80 -2.61
CA GLY A 82 9.53 20.41 -2.79
C GLY A 82 10.70 19.59 -3.35
N LYS A 83 10.72 18.26 -3.21
CA LYS A 83 11.85 17.43 -3.68
C LYS A 83 11.97 17.48 -5.21
N LYS A 84 12.77 18.40 -5.74
CA LYS A 84 13.19 18.40 -7.14
C LYS A 84 14.51 17.65 -7.27
N PHE A 85 14.60 16.86 -8.33
CA PHE A 85 15.80 16.12 -8.69
C PHE A 85 16.44 16.85 -9.86
N HIS A 86 17.69 17.27 -9.70
CA HIS A 86 18.43 18.01 -10.72
C HIS A 86 19.69 17.23 -11.11
N GLY A 87 20.12 17.40 -12.37
CA GLY A 87 21.29 16.73 -12.91
C GLY A 87 20.99 15.37 -13.55
N ALA A 88 22.00 14.50 -13.59
CA ALA A 88 21.87 13.16 -14.13
C ALA A 88 21.04 12.27 -13.18
N HIS A 89 20.26 11.38 -13.77
CA HIS A 89 19.52 10.36 -13.03
C HIS A 89 20.14 9.00 -13.32
N ASP A 90 20.09 8.14 -12.31
CA ASP A 90 20.61 6.78 -12.38
C ASP A 90 19.47 5.80 -12.15
N THR A 91 19.63 4.59 -12.68
CA THR A 91 18.69 3.49 -12.47
C THR A 91 19.33 2.35 -11.69
N VAL A 92 18.53 1.67 -10.87
CA VAL A 92 18.93 0.50 -10.08
C VAL A 92 17.86 -0.56 -10.20
N ILE A 93 18.27 -1.79 -10.48
CA ILE A 93 17.36 -2.93 -10.52
C ILE A 93 17.25 -3.55 -9.12
N ILE A 94 16.03 -3.72 -8.65
CA ILE A 94 15.71 -4.40 -7.40
C ILE A 94 14.76 -5.56 -7.65
N THR A 95 14.79 -6.56 -6.79
CA THR A 95 13.89 -7.71 -6.90
C THR A 95 12.71 -7.55 -5.96
N GLU A 96 11.58 -8.17 -6.31
CA GLU A 96 10.39 -8.24 -5.45
C GLU A 96 10.71 -8.86 -4.09
N ALA A 97 11.55 -9.90 -4.06
CA ALA A 97 11.99 -10.54 -2.83
C ALA A 97 12.73 -9.56 -1.89
N ASP A 98 13.60 -8.71 -2.44
CA ASP A 98 14.30 -7.68 -1.66
C ASP A 98 13.32 -6.67 -1.04
N VAL A 99 12.27 -6.31 -1.78
CA VAL A 99 11.26 -5.35 -1.31
C VAL A 99 10.42 -5.94 -0.20
N LEU A 100 9.96 -7.18 -0.32
CA LEU A 100 9.19 -7.87 0.73
C LEU A 100 10.02 -8.07 2.00
N ALA A 101 11.30 -8.44 1.85
CA ALA A 101 12.23 -8.54 2.97
C ALA A 101 12.40 -7.17 3.66
N GLU A 102 12.46 -6.08 2.90
CA GLU A 102 12.53 -4.74 3.47
C GLU A 102 11.24 -4.31 4.17
N MET A 103 10.07 -4.65 3.61
CA MET A 103 8.77 -4.39 4.26
C MET A 103 8.69 -5.09 5.63
N LEU A 104 9.23 -6.31 5.75
CA LEU A 104 9.33 -7.02 7.02
C LEU A 104 10.23 -6.27 8.03
N LEU A 105 11.34 -5.69 7.57
CA LEU A 105 12.25 -4.90 8.43
C LEU A 105 11.63 -3.57 8.88
N MET A 106 10.66 -3.04 8.13
CA MET A 106 9.94 -1.81 8.47
C MET A 106 8.83 -2.03 9.52
N LEU A 107 8.56 -3.27 9.93
CA LEU A 107 7.62 -3.56 11.00
C LEU A 107 8.16 -3.12 12.37
N PRO A 108 7.30 -2.61 13.26
CA PRO A 108 7.70 -2.35 14.64
C PRO A 108 8.08 -3.67 15.34
N PRO A 109 9.08 -3.66 16.25
CA PRO A 109 9.61 -4.87 16.90
C PRO A 109 8.60 -5.68 17.72
N ALA A 110 7.42 -5.11 18.06
CA ALA A 110 6.33 -5.84 18.71
C ALA A 110 5.53 -6.76 17.76
N ALA A 111 5.62 -6.56 16.44
CA ALA A 111 4.93 -7.35 15.43
C ALA A 111 5.75 -8.59 14.98
N THR A 112 7.06 -8.60 15.22
CA THR A 112 7.99 -9.65 14.76
C THR A 112 8.08 -10.86 15.70
N THR A 113 7.56 -10.76 16.92
CA THR A 113 7.60 -11.84 17.94
C THR A 113 6.57 -12.94 17.73
N ALA A 114 5.66 -12.83 16.75
CA ALA A 114 4.61 -13.82 16.50
C ALA A 114 5.09 -15.10 15.78
N LEU A 115 6.33 -15.14 15.25
CA LEU A 115 6.80 -16.31 14.49
C LEU A 115 7.43 -17.43 15.33
N ALA A 116 7.69 -17.23 16.62
CA ALA A 116 8.47 -18.18 17.42
C ALA A 116 7.65 -19.18 18.25
N ASN A 117 6.36 -18.93 18.51
CA ASN A 117 5.56 -19.78 19.41
C ASN A 117 4.13 -19.98 18.88
N ALA A 118 3.96 -20.87 17.91
CA ALA A 118 2.64 -21.37 17.53
C ALA A 118 2.61 -22.89 17.39
N THR A 119 3.16 -23.58 18.39
CA THR A 119 2.70 -24.92 18.74
C THR A 119 1.81 -24.77 19.96
N THR A 120 0.54 -25.16 19.83
CA THR A 120 -0.44 -25.37 20.91
C THR A 120 -0.92 -24.14 21.70
N ALA A 121 -2.08 -23.60 21.32
CA ALA A 121 -3.10 -23.21 22.29
C ALA A 121 -4.49 -23.17 21.64
N LEU A 122 -5.38 -23.98 22.20
CA LEU A 122 -6.80 -24.09 21.87
C LEU A 122 -7.55 -22.78 22.19
N ALA A 123 -8.50 -22.46 21.31
CA ALA A 123 -9.66 -21.58 21.44
C ALA A 123 -9.87 -20.83 22.79
N GLN A 124 -9.94 -19.50 22.72
CA GLN A 124 -10.89 -18.71 23.51
C GLN A 124 -11.44 -17.52 22.71
N PRO A 125 -12.72 -17.17 22.84
CA PRO A 125 -13.31 -15.99 22.19
C PRO A 125 -13.05 -14.75 23.04
N VAL A 126 -12.44 -13.72 22.47
CA VAL A 126 -12.28 -12.41 23.13
C VAL A 126 -13.32 -11.44 22.60
N ALA A 127 -14.05 -10.87 23.56
CA ALA A 127 -15.23 -10.05 23.40
C ALA A 127 -14.98 -8.75 22.61
N THR A 128 -15.96 -8.42 21.76
CA THR A 128 -16.11 -7.13 21.10
C THR A 128 -16.38 -6.03 22.12
N ILE A 129 -15.49 -5.04 22.22
CA ILE A 129 -15.78 -3.80 22.96
C ILE A 129 -16.48 -2.84 21.98
N GLN A 130 -17.80 -2.78 22.06
CA GLN A 130 -18.61 -1.76 21.40
C GLN A 130 -18.39 -0.40 22.07
N GLY A 131 -17.65 0.49 21.40
CA GLY A 131 -17.69 1.92 21.67
C GLY A 131 -18.88 2.55 20.94
N THR A 132 -19.96 2.87 21.66
CA THR A 132 -21.17 3.51 21.13
C THR A 132 -20.96 5.03 20.97
N ASN A 133 -20.41 5.44 19.83
CA ASN A 133 -20.78 6.74 19.24
C ASN A 133 -21.84 6.44 18.17
N ALA A 134 -23.08 6.87 18.39
CA ALA A 134 -24.17 6.68 17.42
C ALA A 134 -23.88 7.55 16.19
N ALA A 135 -23.15 6.99 15.23
CA ALA A 135 -22.95 7.60 13.93
C ALA A 135 -24.29 7.59 13.18
N ASN A 136 -24.68 8.74 12.62
CA ASN A 136 -25.85 8.81 11.76
C ASN A 136 -25.57 8.00 10.48
N VAL A 137 -26.37 6.97 10.22
CA VAL A 137 -26.21 6.09 9.05
C VAL A 137 -27.27 6.42 8.01
N LEU A 138 -26.84 6.74 6.79
CA LEU A 138 -27.73 6.96 5.64
C LEU A 138 -27.76 5.70 4.76
N LYS A 139 -28.96 5.16 4.49
CA LYS A 139 -29.15 4.05 3.54
C LYS A 139 -29.40 4.61 2.14
N VAL A 140 -28.53 4.28 1.19
CA VAL A 140 -28.66 4.70 -0.22
C VAL A 140 -28.87 3.46 -1.09
N ILE A 141 -29.84 3.52 -2.00
CA ILE A 141 -30.17 2.43 -2.93
C ILE A 141 -29.92 2.93 -4.34
N PHE A 142 -29.10 2.19 -5.09
CA PHE A 142 -28.80 2.47 -6.49
C PHE A 142 -29.45 1.44 -7.39
N THR A 143 -29.99 1.89 -8.52
CA THR A 143 -30.36 0.97 -9.61
C THR A 143 -29.08 0.62 -10.37
N LEU A 144 -28.75 -0.68 -10.44
CA LEU A 144 -27.54 -1.13 -11.11
C LEU A 144 -27.77 -1.28 -12.62
N PRO A 145 -26.70 -1.18 -13.45
CA PRO A 145 -26.77 -1.47 -14.87
C PRO A 145 -27.18 -2.93 -15.14
N ASP A 146 -27.87 -3.16 -16.26
CA ASP A 146 -28.30 -4.51 -16.66
C ASP A 146 -27.13 -5.39 -17.11
N ASP A 147 -26.02 -4.77 -17.56
CA ASP A 147 -24.81 -5.48 -17.98
C ASP A 147 -23.89 -5.86 -16.80
N GLU A 148 -23.37 -7.08 -16.85
CA GLU A 148 -22.54 -7.66 -15.78
C GLU A 148 -21.26 -6.86 -15.53
N LEU A 149 -20.63 -6.34 -16.60
CA LEU A 149 -19.45 -5.48 -16.50
C LEU A 149 -19.77 -4.14 -15.82
N GLY A 150 -20.96 -3.59 -16.05
CA GLY A 150 -21.49 -2.40 -15.39
C GLY A 150 -21.70 -2.63 -13.90
N ARG A 151 -22.33 -3.73 -13.52
CA ARG A 151 -22.51 -4.11 -12.11
C ARG A 151 -21.16 -4.24 -11.38
N GLN A 152 -20.20 -4.95 -11.98
CA GLN A 152 -18.88 -5.12 -11.40
C GLN A 152 -18.12 -3.80 -11.25
N ARG A 153 -18.26 -2.88 -12.22
CA ARG A 153 -17.66 -1.53 -12.12
C ARG A 153 -18.22 -0.74 -10.93
N VAL A 154 -19.53 -0.78 -10.71
CA VAL A 154 -20.18 -0.07 -9.59
C VAL A 154 -19.79 -0.68 -8.25
N LEU A 155 -19.80 -2.02 -8.13
CA LEU A 155 -19.37 -2.70 -6.91
C LEU A 155 -17.90 -2.44 -6.59
N ARG A 156 -17.04 -2.48 -7.62
CA ARG A 156 -15.63 -2.13 -7.50
C ARG A 156 -15.46 -0.66 -7.08
N ALA A 157 -16.26 0.26 -7.60
CA ALA A 157 -16.21 1.66 -7.18
C ALA A 157 -16.55 1.86 -5.70
N PHE A 158 -17.57 1.18 -5.18
CA PHE A 158 -17.92 1.25 -3.74
C PHE A 158 -16.92 0.52 -2.84
N GLN A 159 -16.20 -0.49 -3.34
CA GLN A 159 -15.10 -1.14 -2.62
C GLN A 159 -13.81 -0.30 -2.64
N LEU A 160 -13.51 0.39 -3.74
CA LEU A 160 -12.29 1.19 -3.93
C LEU A 160 -12.39 2.60 -3.31
N GLN A 161 -13.59 3.19 -3.24
CA GLN A 161 -13.85 4.48 -2.61
C GLN A 161 -14.82 4.31 -1.45
N ALA A 162 -14.29 3.88 -0.30
CA ALA A 162 -15.02 3.87 0.97
C ALA A 162 -15.21 5.28 1.58
N ASP A 163 -15.12 6.33 0.76
CA ASP A 163 -15.38 7.72 1.12
C ASP A 163 -16.24 8.37 0.03
N PHE A 164 -17.52 8.57 0.35
CA PHE A 164 -18.50 9.19 -0.53
C PHE A 164 -18.86 10.57 0.05
N PHE A 165 -18.26 11.63 -0.49
CA PHE A 165 -18.44 13.01 -0.02
C PHE A 165 -18.18 13.19 1.50
N GLY A 166 -17.18 12.50 2.06
CA GLY A 166 -16.85 12.55 3.49
C GLY A 166 -17.57 11.48 4.33
N ALA A 167 -18.48 10.70 3.73
CA ALA A 167 -19.17 9.60 4.41
C ALA A 167 -18.47 8.27 4.14
N LYS A 168 -18.17 7.52 5.20
CA LYS A 168 -17.52 6.22 5.07
C LYS A 168 -18.53 5.12 4.73
N VAL A 169 -18.24 4.35 3.70
CA VAL A 169 -19.05 3.18 3.33
C VAL A 169 -18.79 2.09 4.36
N GLN A 170 -19.79 1.78 5.17
CA GLN A 170 -19.69 0.76 6.24
C GLN A 170 -20.03 -0.64 5.74
N ALA A 171 -21.00 -0.75 4.83
CA ALA A 171 -21.45 -2.02 4.27
C ALA A 171 -22.13 -1.81 2.93
N CYS A 172 -21.95 -2.76 2.01
CA CYS A 172 -22.67 -2.85 0.75
C CYS A 172 -23.43 -4.19 0.70
N SER A 173 -24.71 -4.16 0.36
CA SER A 173 -25.51 -5.37 0.14
C SER A 173 -26.13 -5.35 -1.26
N LEU A 174 -26.01 -6.48 -1.97
CA LEU A 174 -26.69 -6.67 -3.25
C LEU A 174 -28.10 -7.19 -2.98
N HIS A 175 -29.12 -6.54 -3.55
CA HIS A 175 -30.50 -6.99 -3.45
C HIS A 175 -31.04 -7.28 -4.86
N ASP A 176 -31.59 -8.47 -5.05
CA ASP A 176 -32.33 -8.78 -6.27
C ASP A 176 -33.67 -8.04 -6.28
N VAL A 177 -34.10 -7.63 -7.48
CA VAL A 177 -35.31 -6.81 -7.73
C VAL A 177 -36.58 -7.42 -7.12
N SER A 178 -36.61 -8.74 -6.94
CA SER A 178 -37.72 -9.47 -6.32
C SER A 178 -37.89 -9.22 -4.81
N ALA A 179 -36.94 -8.56 -4.14
CA ALA A 179 -36.94 -8.36 -2.69
C ALA A 179 -37.19 -6.92 -2.22
N LEU A 180 -37.36 -5.94 -3.12
CA LEU A 180 -37.58 -4.54 -2.74
C LEU A 180 -39.07 -4.26 -2.49
N LYS A 181 -39.54 -4.49 -1.25
CA LYS A 181 -40.69 -3.75 -0.70
C LYS A 181 -40.15 -2.54 0.05
N LEU A 182 -40.43 -1.35 -0.48
CA LEU A 182 -40.17 -0.10 0.20
C LEU A 182 -41.39 0.22 1.08
N ASP A 183 -41.18 0.28 2.40
CA ASP A 183 -42.11 0.92 3.36
C ASP A 183 -41.86 2.44 3.39
#